data_AF-B9EQ47-F1
#
_entry.id   AF-B9EQ47-F1
#
_cell.length_a   1.000
_cell.length_b   1.000
_cell.length_c   1.000
_cell.angle_alpha   90.00
_cell.angle_beta   90.00
_cell.angle_gamma   90.00
#
_symmetry.space_group_name_H-M   'P 1'
#
loop_
_entity.id
_entity.type
_entity.pdbx_description
1 polymer ?
#
loop_
_entity_poly.entity_id
_entity_poly.type
_entity_poly.pdbx_seq_one_letter_code
_entity_poly.pdbx_strand_id
1 'polypeptide(L)' 'MASSGEILVKELDKRASGQAFEVILAPDAKGEIPLPPPKEKKEMSLEEIQKKLEAAEERRKSHEAEVLKHLAENREI' A
#
# COMPACT_ATOMS: atom_id res chain seq x y z
N MET A 1 -4.99 -12.94 -48.03
CA MET A 1 -4.65 -14.02 -47.08
C MET A 1 -3.88 -13.38 -45.95
N ALA A 2 -4.47 -13.28 -44.75
CA ALA A 2 -3.73 -12.77 -43.60
C ALA A 2 -2.67 -13.81 -43.24
N SER A 3 -1.39 -13.47 -43.34
CA SER A 3 -0.33 -14.32 -42.80
C SER A 3 -0.61 -14.45 -41.31
N SER A 4 -0.87 -15.68 -40.86
CA SER A 4 -1.04 -16.02 -39.45
C SER A 4 0.12 -15.41 -38.68
N GLY A 5 -0.18 -14.36 -37.92
CA GLY A 5 0.82 -13.50 -37.27
C GLY A 5 1.78 -14.31 -36.42
N GLU A 6 3.06 -13.94 -36.49
CA GLU A 6 4.12 -14.57 -35.71
C GLU A 6 3.78 -14.48 -34.20
N ILE A 7 3.46 -15.63 -33.61
CA ILE A 7 3.28 -15.77 -32.16
C ILE A 7 4.66 -15.98 -31.56
N LEU A 8 5.09 -15.08 -30.69
CA LEU A 8 6.34 -15.24 -29.94
C LEU A 8 6.02 -15.64 -28.49
N VAL A 9 6.71 -16.66 -28.00
CA VAL A 9 6.58 -17.13 -26.60
C VAL A 9 7.93 -16.94 -25.92
N LYS A 10 7.95 -16.19 -24.82
CA LYS A 10 9.13 -15.97 -23.99
C LYS A 10 8.93 -16.68 -22.65
N GLU A 11 9.72 -17.72 -22.40
CA GLU A 11 9.67 -18.41 -21.11
C GLU A 11 10.18 -17.50 -19.98
N LEU A 12 9.52 -17.52 -18.82
CA LEU A 12 9.89 -16.72 -17.67
C LEU A 12 10.47 -17.61 -16.55
N ASP A 13 9.62 -18.41 -15.92
CA ASP A 13 10.01 -19.25 -14.78
C ASP A 13 9.40 -20.65 -14.88
N LYS A 14 10.15 -21.65 -14.41
CA LYS A 14 9.64 -23.00 -14.19
C LYS A 14 9.96 -23.42 -12.76
N ARG A 15 8.94 -23.89 -12.04
CA ARG A 15 9.03 -24.39 -10.67
C ARG A 15 8.21 -25.67 -10.53
N ALA A 16 8.40 -26.40 -9.44
CA ALA A 16 7.65 -27.65 -9.20
C ALA A 16 6.12 -27.47 -9.24
N SER A 17 5.62 -26.27 -8.91
CA SER A 17 4.20 -25.94 -8.97
C SER A 17 3.70 -25.40 -10.32
N GLY A 18 4.55 -25.30 -11.34
CA GLY A 18 4.12 -24.92 -12.69
C GLY A 18 5.13 -24.10 -13.49
N GLN A 19 4.68 -23.62 -14.65
CA GLN A 19 5.46 -22.81 -15.59
C GLN A 19 4.79 -21.47 -15.87
N ALA A 20 5.59 -20.42 -16.00
CA ALA A 20 5.20 -19.07 -16.41
C ALA A 20 5.90 -18.69 -17.72
N PHE A 21 5.17 -18.01 -18.61
CA PHE A 21 5.67 -17.53 -19.89
C PHE A 21 4.85 -16.31 -20.35
N GLU A 22 5.45 -15.49 -21.19
CA GLU A 22 4.82 -14.34 -21.85
C GLU A 22 4.53 -14.71 -23.32
N VAL A 23 3.32 -14.40 -23.79
CA VAL A 23 2.91 -14.61 -25.19
C VAL A 23 2.72 -13.25 -25.83
N ILE A 24 3.48 -12.99 -26.89
CA ILE A 24 3.45 -11.74 -27.65
C ILE A 24 2.79 -12.04 -28.99
N LEU A 25 1.64 -11.40 -29.23
CA LEU A 25 0.93 -11.44 -30.50
C LEU A 25 1.19 -10.11 -31.22
N ALA A 26 1.74 -10.15 -32.43
CA ALA A 26 2.16 -8.97 -33.21
C ALA A 26 3.35 -8.18 -32.60
N PRO A 27 4.58 -8.73 -32.67
CA PRO A 27 5.77 -8.12 -32.05
C PRO A 27 6.15 -6.73 -32.60
N ASP A 28 5.67 -6.37 -33.79
CA ASP A 28 5.93 -5.07 -34.42
C ASP A 28 5.05 -3.93 -33.87
N ALA A 29 4.04 -4.23 -33.04
CA ALA A 29 3.32 -3.23 -32.28
C ALA A 29 4.20 -2.73 -31.12
N LYS A 30 5.24 -1.97 -31.45
CA LYS A 30 6.12 -1.28 -30.49
C LYS A 30 5.37 -0.16 -29.76
N GLY A 31 4.41 -0.54 -28.93
CA GLY A 31 3.90 0.28 -27.85
C GLY A 31 4.46 -0.30 -26.57
N GLU A 32 5.62 0.19 -26.14
CA GLU A 32 6.08 -0.01 -24.77
C GLU A 32 5.02 0.67 -23.89
N ILE A 33 4.06 -0.08 -23.37
CA ILE A 33 3.05 0.44 -22.44
C ILE A 33 3.87 0.88 -21.22
N PRO A 34 3.98 2.19 -20.94
CA PRO A 34 4.78 2.62 -19.81
C PRO A 34 4.06 2.12 -18.56
N LEU A 35 4.60 1.07 -17.93
CA LEU A 35 4.14 0.70 -16.61
C LEU A 35 4.49 1.88 -15.70
N PRO A 36 3.50 2.52 -15.07
CA PRO A 36 3.80 3.58 -14.13
C PRO A 36 4.75 3.00 -13.08
N PRO A 37 5.82 3.73 -12.70
CA PRO A 37 6.71 3.26 -11.64
C PRO A 37 5.85 2.95 -10.41
N PRO A 38 6.20 1.91 -9.63
CA PRO A 38 5.53 1.64 -8.37
C PRO A 38 5.47 2.95 -7.60
N LYS A 39 4.26 3.41 -7.25
CA LYS A 39 4.13 4.58 -6.38
C LYS A 39 4.84 4.19 -5.10
N GLU A 40 6.01 4.76 -4.86
CA GLU A 40 6.66 4.74 -3.56
C GLU A 40 5.66 5.41 -2.62
N LYS A 41 4.83 4.59 -1.97
CA LYS A 41 4.07 5.05 -0.83
C LYS A 41 5.16 5.50 0.14
N LYS A 42 5.22 6.79 0.46
CA LYS A 42 6.02 7.26 1.58
C LYS A 42 5.52 6.49 2.79
N GLU A 43 6.26 5.44 3.15
CA GLU A 43 6.02 4.72 4.37
C GLU A 43 6.27 5.71 5.50
N MET A 44 5.30 5.87 6.39
CA MET A 44 5.50 6.71 7.57
C MET A 44 6.64 6.09 8.38
N SER A 45 7.57 6.90 8.86
CA SER A 45 8.65 6.39 9.69
C SER A 45 8.09 5.87 11.03
N LEU A 46 8.85 4.98 11.68
CA LEU A 46 8.48 4.49 13.01
C LEU A 46 8.32 5.64 14.02
N GLU A 47 9.15 6.67 13.92
CA GLU A 47 9.06 7.89 14.75
C GLU A 47 7.77 8.67 14.49
N GLU A 48 7.36 8.83 13.23
CA GLU A 48 6.10 9.51 12.87
C GLU A 48 4.88 8.76 13.36
N ILE A 49 4.93 7.42 13.35
CA ILE A 49 3.88 6.56 13.92
C ILE A 49 3.80 6.75 15.42
N GLN A 50 4.93 6.65 16.14
CA GLN A 50 5.00 6.81 17.59
C GLN A 50 4.47 8.18 18.02
N LYS A 51 4.91 9.25 17.36
CA LYS A 51 4.45 10.61 17.65
C LYS A 51 2.93 10.76 17.50
N LYS A 52 2.32 10.12 16.50
CA LYS A 52 0.86 10.15 16.31
C LYS A 52 0.12 9.35 17.39
N LEU A 53 0.68 8.24 17.85
CA LEU A 53 0.12 7.43 18.94
C LEU A 53 0.18 8.18 20.28
N GLU A 54 1.32 8.77 20.62
CA GLU A 54 1.49 9.58 21.83
C GLU A 54 0.52 10.77 21.85
N ALA A 55 0.38 11.49 20.73
CA ALA A 55 -0.56 12.60 20.63
C ALA A 55 -2.03 12.16 20.78
N ALA A 56 -2.39 10.93 20.42
CA ALA A 56 -3.71 10.38 20.68
C ALA A 56 -3.89 10.00 22.16
N GLU A 57 -2.85 9.46 22.79
CA GLU A 57 -2.85 9.12 24.21
C GLU A 57 -2.96 10.36 25.11
N GLU A 58 -2.22 11.42 24.83
CA GLU A 58 -2.28 12.66 25.60
C GLU A 58 -3.66 13.31 25.51
N ARG A 59 -4.30 13.30 24.34
CA ARG A 59 -5.69 13.77 24.20
C ARG A 59 -6.67 12.94 25.05
N ARG A 60 -6.48 11.62 25.11
CA ARG A 60 -7.30 10.73 25.96
C ARG A 60 -7.12 11.09 27.43
N LYS A 61 -5.88 11.19 27.92
CA LYS A 61 -5.55 11.51 29.31
C LYS A 61 -6.06 12.89 29.72
N SER A 62 -5.87 13.90 28.87
CA SER A 62 -6.35 15.26 29.13
C SER A 62 -7.86 15.29 29.30
N HIS A 63 -8.61 14.59 28.43
CA HIS A 63 -10.06 14.54 28.54
C HIS A 63 -10.52 13.80 29.79
N GLU A 64 -9.89 12.67 30.12
CA GLU A 64 -10.16 11.93 31.35
C GLU A 64 -9.93 12.78 32.60
N ALA A 65 -8.81 13.52 32.65
CA ALA A 65 -8.49 14.41 33.75
C ALA A 65 -9.51 15.54 33.91
N GLU A 66 -9.95 16.14 32.81
CA GLU A 66 -11.00 17.18 32.82
C GLU A 66 -12.34 16.64 33.31
N VAL A 67 -12.75 15.44 32.87
CA VAL A 67 -13.96 14.78 33.35
C VAL A 67 -13.87 14.49 34.85
N LEU A 68 -12.75 13.94 35.32
CA LEU A 68 -12.54 13.66 36.75
C LEU A 68 -12.58 14.93 37.59
N LYS A 69 -12.00 16.04 37.11
CA LYS A 69 -12.04 17.34 37.77
C LYS A 69 -13.49 17.83 37.95
N HIS A 70 -14.27 17.87 36.87
CA HIS A 70 -15.67 18.29 36.95
C HIS A 70 -16.52 17.37 37.86
N LEU A 71 -16.24 16.06 37.87
CA LEU A 71 -16.92 15.13 38.77
C LEU A 71 -16.57 15.36 40.25
N ALA A 72 -15.32 15.72 40.55
CA ALA A 72 -14.90 16.06 41.90
C ALA A 72 -15.57 17.37 42.37
N GLU A 73 -15.58 18.40 41.53
CA GLU A 73 -16.25 19.69 41.83
C GLU A 73 -17.74 19.50 42.13
N ASN A 74 -18.44 18.64 41.40
CA ASN A 74 -19.86 18.33 41.65
C ASN A 74 -20.11 17.49 42.92
N ARG A 75 -19.09 16.85 43.50
CA ARG A 75 -19.19 16.05 44.74
C ARG A 75 -18.91 16.87 46.00
N GLU A 76 -18.31 18.04 45.87
CA GLU A 76 -18.02 18.96 46.98
C GLU A 76 -19.19 19.93 47.28
N ILE A 77 -20.34 19.75 46.61
CA ILE A 77 -21.61 20.45 46.84
C ILE A 77 -22.60 19.50 47.50
#